data_AF-A0A965MFL8-F1
#
_entry.id   AF-A0A965MFL8-F1
#
_cell.length_a   1.000
_cell.length_b   1.000
_cell.length_c   1.000
_cell.angle_alpha   90.00
_cell.angle_beta   90.00
_cell.angle_gamma   90.00
#
_symmetry.space_group_name_H-M   'P 1'
#
loop_
_entity.id
_entity.type
_entity.pdbx_description
1 polymer ?
#
loop_
_entity_poly.entity_id
_entity_poly.type
_entity_poly.pdbx_seq_one_letter_code
_entity_poly.pdbx_strand_id
1 'polypeptide(L)' 'QFNSARWVQGDKQAQDKFSAANKQHIATDHDGDMVFLTRLQWDIDRVERDYPDVNLTATKEMMV' A
#
# COMPACT_ATOMS: atom_id res chain seq x y z
N GLN A 1 4.14 16.35 0.62
CA GLN A 1 2.87 16.08 1.31
C GLN A 1 2.24 14.85 0.69
N PHE A 2 1.60 13.98 1.49
CA PHE A 2 0.80 12.88 0.98
C PHE A 2 -0.65 13.32 0.85
N ASN A 3 -1.32 12.87 -0.21
CA ASN A 3 -2.67 13.33 -0.56
C ASN A 3 -3.70 12.21 -0.48
N SER A 4 -3.26 10.94 -0.50
CA SER A 4 -4.13 9.79 -0.32
C SER A 4 -3.38 8.59 0.26
N ALA A 5 -4.12 7.60 0.74
CA ALA A 5 -3.60 6.35 1.27
C ALA A 5 -4.27 5.15 0.60
N ARG A 6 -3.56 4.04 0.48
CA ARG A 6 -4.08 2.75 0.00
C ARG A 6 -3.68 1.65 0.97
N TRP A 7 -4.60 0.76 1.32
CA TRP A 7 -4.24 -0.46 2.02
C TRP A 7 -3.55 -1.41 1.05
N VAL A 8 -2.48 -2.05 1.53
CA VAL A 8 -1.65 -2.96 0.76
C VAL A 8 -2.09 -4.38 1.08
N GLN A 9 -2.55 -5.09 0.07
CA GLN A 9 -2.90 -6.50 0.14
C GLN A 9 -1.98 -7.33 -0.75
N GLY A 10 -1.77 -8.59 -0.41
CA GLY A 10 -0.87 -9.51 -1.09
C GLY A 10 -0.33 -10.54 -0.11
N ASP A 11 0.43 -11.51 -0.58
CA ASP A 11 1.11 -12.42 0.34
C ASP A 11 2.23 -11.70 1.13
N LYS A 12 2.71 -12.33 2.21
CA LYS A 12 3.72 -11.72 3.08
C LYS A 12 5.02 -11.38 2.34
N GLN A 13 5.42 -12.21 1.37
CA GLN A 13 6.67 -12.01 0.63
C GLN A 13 6.57 -10.79 -0.31
N ALA A 14 5.44 -10.64 -0.99
CA ALA A 14 5.13 -9.49 -1.83
C ALA A 14 5.06 -8.21 -1.01
N GLN A 15 4.36 -8.24 0.14
CA GLN A 15 4.27 -7.10 1.06
C GLN A 15 5.66 -6.69 1.62
N ASP A 16 6.50 -7.65 1.97
CA ASP A 16 7.85 -7.36 2.49
C ASP A 16 8.76 -6.75 1.43
N LYS A 17 8.74 -7.30 0.20
CA LYS A 17 9.49 -6.73 -0.93
C LYS A 17 8.99 -5.33 -1.26
N PHE A 18 7.67 -5.14 -1.30
CA PHE A 18 7.04 -3.86 -1.57
C PHE A 18 7.41 -2.80 -0.53
N SER A 19 7.26 -3.12 0.75
CA SER A 19 7.56 -2.19 1.84
C SER A 19 9.05 -1.85 1.93
N ALA A 20 9.93 -2.83 1.69
CA ALA A 20 11.37 -2.61 1.66
C ALA A 20 11.80 -1.61 0.56
N ALA A 21 11.14 -1.65 -0.60
CA ALA A 21 11.41 -0.74 -1.71
C ALA A 21 10.76 0.66 -1.55
N ASN A 22 9.66 0.76 -0.80
CA ASN A 22 8.87 1.97 -0.68
C ASN A 22 8.84 2.57 0.74
N LYS A 23 9.81 2.24 1.61
CA LYS A 23 9.82 2.55 3.06
C LYS A 23 9.33 3.95 3.46
N GLN A 24 9.73 4.99 2.72
CA GLN A 24 9.35 6.39 3.01
C GLN A 24 7.85 6.68 2.79
N HIS A 25 7.16 5.79 2.10
CA HIS A 25 5.75 5.87 1.76
C HIS A 25 4.94 4.79 2.50
N ILE A 26 5.53 4.04 3.43
CA ILE A 26 4.83 3.01 4.20
C ILE A 26 4.46 3.56 5.56
N ALA A 27 3.22 3.30 5.95
CA ALA A 27 2.68 3.49 7.28
C ALA A 27 1.92 2.24 7.72
N THR A 28 1.46 2.26 8.96
CA THR A 28 0.61 1.22 9.55
C THR A 28 -0.66 1.88 10.04
N ASP A 29 -1.82 1.28 9.78
CA ASP A 29 -3.09 1.76 10.33
C ASP A 29 -3.25 1.38 11.82
N HIS A 30 -4.41 1.64 12.38
CA HIS A 30 -4.71 1.33 13.78
C HIS A 30 -4.73 -0.18 14.08
N ASP A 31 -5.07 -1.00 13.10
CA ASP A 31 -5.22 -2.46 13.26
C ASP A 31 -3.92 -3.22 12.98
N GLY A 32 -2.87 -2.51 12.56
CA GLY A 32 -1.58 -3.10 12.22
C GLY A 32 -1.41 -3.38 10.72
N ASP A 33 -2.37 -2.98 9.87
CA ASP A 33 -2.30 -3.25 8.45
C ASP A 33 -1.42 -2.24 7.71
N MET A 34 -0.75 -2.74 6.67
CA MET A 34 0.17 -1.96 5.87
C MET A 34 -0.57 -0.96 4.99
N VAL A 35 -0.15 0.30 5.05
CA VAL A 35 -0.72 1.41 4.29
C VAL A 35 0.37 2.06 3.43
N PHE A 36 0.07 2.23 2.15
CA PHE A 36 0.89 2.97 1.21
C PHE A 36 0.37 4.42 1.07
N LEU A 37 1.22 5.37 1.45
CA LEU A 37 0.97 6.81 1.36
C LEU A 37 1.39 7.32 -0.02
N THR A 38 0.44 7.93 -0.71
CA THR A 38 0.58 8.37 -2.11
C THR A 38 0.53 9.89 -2.21
N ARG A 39 1.28 10.45 -3.16
CA ARG A 39 1.31 11.89 -3.44
C ARG A 39 0.41 12.25 -4.62
N LEU A 40 0.38 11.38 -5.63
CA LEU A 40 -0.45 11.52 -6.83
C LEU A 40 -0.82 10.15 -7.40
N GLN A 41 -1.79 10.13 -8.32
CA GLN A 41 -2.29 8.91 -8.98
C GLN A 41 -1.16 8.06 -9.61
N TRP A 42 -0.14 8.71 -10.17
CA TRP A 42 1.03 8.02 -10.73
C TRP A 42 1.73 7.07 -9.75
N ASP A 43 1.75 7.38 -8.45
CA ASP A 43 2.34 6.47 -7.47
C ASP A 43 1.59 5.13 -7.43
N ILE A 44 0.26 5.18 -7.60
CA ILE A 44 -0.62 4.01 -7.62
C ILE A 44 -0.39 3.24 -8.92
N ASP A 45 -0.49 3.91 -10.07
CA ASP A 45 -0.34 3.29 -11.39
C ASP A 45 1.04 2.61 -11.56
N ARG A 46 2.09 3.23 -11.01
CA ARG A 46 3.45 2.66 -10.99
C ARG A 46 3.50 1.40 -10.15
N VAL A 47 2.89 1.40 -8.96
CA VAL A 47 2.91 0.24 -8.07
C VAL A 47 2.13 -0.92 -8.66
N GLU A 48 0.93 -0.69 -9.19
CA GLU A 48 0.13 -1.74 -9.84
C GLU A 48 0.87 -2.39 -11.02
N ARG A 49 1.67 -1.61 -11.77
CA ARG A 49 2.49 -2.14 -12.86
C ARG A 49 3.74 -2.89 -12.38
N ASP A 50 4.46 -2.32 -11.41
CA ASP A 50 5.78 -2.81 -11.00
C ASP A 50 5.69 -3.93 -9.94
N TYR A 51 4.55 -4.04 -9.23
CA TYR A 51 4.26 -5.01 -8.17
C TYR A 51 2.90 -5.69 -8.41
N PRO A 52 2.75 -6.51 -9.46
CA PRO A 52 1.46 -7.13 -9.81
C PRO A 52 0.92 -8.09 -8.74
N ASP A 53 1.76 -8.56 -7.83
CA ASP A 53 1.39 -9.43 -6.71
C ASP A 53 0.85 -8.65 -5.48
N VAL A 54 0.77 -7.32 -5.59
CA VAL A 54 0.24 -6.42 -4.56
C VAL A 54 -1.02 -5.74 -5.09
N ASN A 55 -2.09 -5.77 -4.28
CA ASN A 55 -3.32 -5.04 -4.54
C ASN A 55 -3.41 -3.81 -3.64
N LEU A 56 -3.74 -2.66 -4.22
CA LEU A 56 -3.94 -1.41 -3.51
C LEU A 56 -5.44 -1.11 -3.42
N THR A 57 -5.99 -1.05 -2.21
CA THR A 57 -7.42 -0.73 -2.03
C THR A 57 -7.61 0.67 -1.44
N ALA A 58 -8.61 1.40 -1.93
CA ALA A 58 -8.98 2.71 -1.40
C ALA A 58 -9.86 2.62 -0.15
N THR A 59 -10.42 1.44 0.11
CA THR A 59 -11.29 1.13 1.25
C THR A 59 -10.88 -0.22 1.84
N LYS A 60 -11.07 -0.37 3.16
CA LYS A 60 -10.91 -1.62 3.90
C LYS A 60 -12.24 -1.96 4.56
N GLU A 61 -12.71 -3.18 4.39
CA GLU A 61 -13.88 -3.68 5.12
C GLU A 61 -13.48 -3.88 6.58
N MET A 62 -14.18 -3.22 7.48
CA MET A 62 -13.96 -3.36 8.91
C MET A 62 -14.70 -4.60 9.39
N MET A 63 -13.97 -5.58 9.93
CA MET A 63 -14.61 -6.65 10.71
C MET A 63 -14.99 -6.06 12.07
N VAL A 64 -16.29 -6.02 12.36
CA VAL A 64 -16.87 -5.60 13.65
C VAL A 64 -16.98 -6.80 14.58
#